data_AF-A0A524ABU4-F1
#
_entry.id   AF-A0A524ABU4-F1
#
_cell.length_a   1.000
_cell.length_b   1.000
_cell.length_c   1.000
_cell.angle_alpha   90.00
_cell.angle_beta   90.00
_cell.angle_gamma   90.00
#
_symmetry.space_group_name_H-M   'P 1'
#
loop_
_entity.id
_entity.type
_entity.pdbx_description
1 polymer ?
#
loop_
_entity_poly.entity_id
_entity_poly.type
_entity_poly.pdbx_seq_one_letter_code
_entity_poly.pdbx_strand_id
1 'polypeptide(L)'
;MHCVNCDADNAPGARFCSMCAHPLPQLCPKCQQENPPEARFCSACATPLEVSDGSSDLERLDGLRELAPEGLREKIREVPKDQPGQRKPVTILFTDIVGSTAIAEKLDAEEWKEVVQGAHKLVSEAVYRYEGTIAQLLGDGVLVFFGAPLTHEDDPERAARAAL
;
A
#
# COMPACT_ATOMS: atom_id res chain seq x y z
N MET A 1 24.32 20.40 -6.94
CA MET A 1 23.44 21.24 -7.78
C MET A 1 23.51 22.65 -7.24
N HIS A 2 23.69 23.63 -8.13
CA HIS A 2 23.89 25.01 -7.73
C HIS A 2 22.57 25.76 -7.62
N CYS A 3 22.39 26.56 -6.57
CA CYS A 3 21.14 27.30 -6.36
C CYS A 3 21.15 28.61 -7.16
N VAL A 4 20.23 28.77 -8.11
CA VAL A 4 20.10 30.00 -8.92
C VAL A 4 19.70 31.24 -8.11
N ASN A 5 19.21 31.07 -6.88
CA ASN A 5 18.76 32.18 -6.04
C ASN A 5 19.83 32.67 -5.06
N CYS A 6 20.69 31.79 -4.54
CA CYS A 6 21.67 32.15 -3.50
C CYS A 6 23.07 31.58 -3.71
N ASP A 7 23.34 30.97 -4.87
CA ASP A 7 24.67 30.46 -5.26
C ASP A 7 25.24 29.38 -4.32
N ALA A 8 24.38 28.75 -3.50
CA ALA A 8 24.82 27.68 -2.61
C ALA A 8 24.95 26.35 -3.37
N ASP A 9 26.00 25.59 -3.07
CA ASP A 9 26.15 24.22 -3.53
C ASP A 9 25.32 23.25 -2.68
N ASN A 10 24.48 22.48 -3.36
CA ASN A 10 23.60 21.50 -2.75
C ASN A 10 23.99 20.08 -3.14
N ALA A 11 23.72 19.13 -2.26
CA ALA A 11 23.99 17.71 -2.49
C ALA A 11 23.26 17.20 -3.76
N PRO A 12 23.82 16.20 -4.48
CA PRO A 12 23.11 15.52 -5.57
C PRO A 12 21.76 14.98 -5.08
N GLY A 13 20.68 15.28 -5.80
CA GLY A 13 19.32 14.86 -5.44
C GLY A 13 18.57 15.76 -4.43
N ALA A 14 19.17 16.86 -3.96
CA ALA A 14 18.47 17.83 -3.11
C ALA A 14 17.30 18.49 -3.87
N ARG A 15 16.08 18.45 -3.30
CA ARG A 15 14.88 19.09 -3.91
C ARG A 15 14.78 20.60 -3.64
N PHE A 16 15.40 21.05 -2.55
CA PHE A 16 15.42 22.45 -2.12
C PHE A 16 16.83 22.85 -1.72
N CYS A 17 17.12 24.15 -1.87
CA CYS A 17 18.37 24.71 -1.41
C CYS A 17 18.47 24.66 0.12
N SER A 18 19.56 24.12 0.66
CA SER A 18 19.82 24.02 2.11
C SER A 18 19.95 25.38 2.81
N MET A 19 20.31 26.42 2.08
CA MET A 19 20.52 27.78 2.62
C MET A 19 19.32 28.73 2.48
N CYS A 20 18.51 28.62 1.42
CA CYS A 20 17.42 29.57 1.15
C CYS A 20 16.08 28.93 0.81
N ALA A 21 15.98 27.59 0.86
CA ALA A 21 14.79 26.81 0.53
C ALA A 21 14.24 26.98 -0.90
N HIS A 22 14.98 27.64 -1.80
CA HIS A 22 14.57 27.75 -3.20
C HIS A 22 14.47 26.35 -3.85
N PRO A 23 13.40 26.04 -4.59
CA PRO A 23 13.26 24.78 -5.32
C PRO A 23 14.40 24.61 -6.31
N LEU A 24 15.03 23.43 -6.31
CA LEU A 24 16.12 23.12 -7.24
C LEU A 24 15.58 22.33 -8.43
N PRO A 25 16.15 22.52 -9.64
CA PRO A 25 15.82 21.67 -10.78
C PRO A 25 16.19 20.21 -10.50
N GLN A 26 15.40 19.29 -11.04
CA GLN A 26 15.64 17.84 -10.90
C GLN A 26 16.26 17.28 -12.18
N LEU A 27 17.25 16.42 -12.03
CA LEU A 27 17.89 15.73 -13.15
C LEU A 27 17.13 14.44 -13.47
N CYS A 28 16.87 14.20 -14.75
CA CYS A 28 16.26 12.95 -15.18
C CYS A 28 17.19 11.75 -14.88
N PRO A 29 16.72 10.69 -14.21
CA PRO A 29 17.56 9.53 -13.90
C PRO A 29 17.99 8.74 -15.15
N LYS A 30 17.29 8.91 -16.27
CA LYS A 30 17.59 8.20 -17.53
C LYS A 30 18.52 8.99 -18.44
N CYS A 31 18.23 10.28 -18.67
CA CYS A 31 18.94 11.08 -19.67
C CYS A 31 19.66 12.30 -19.10
N GLN A 32 19.63 12.51 -17.78
CA GLN A 32 20.26 13.63 -17.07
C GLN A 32 19.80 15.03 -17.48
N GLN A 33 18.73 15.16 -18.28
CA GLN A 33 18.12 16.44 -18.58
C GLN A 33 17.67 17.14 -17.29
N GLU A 34 17.98 18.43 -17.14
CA GLU A 34 17.40 19.28 -16.11
C GLU A 34 15.93 19.55 -16.41
N ASN A 35 15.07 19.35 -15.42
CA ASN A 35 13.65 19.59 -15.51
C ASN A 35 13.22 20.48 -14.33
N PRO A 36 12.19 21.32 -14.53
CA PRO A 36 11.66 22.14 -13.44
C PRO A 36 11.12 21.24 -12.30
N PRO A 37 11.12 21.75 -11.06
CA PRO A 37 10.74 20.96 -9.89
C PRO A 37 9.29 20.47 -9.93
N GLU A 38 8.42 21.11 -10.71
CA GLU A 38 7.02 20.72 -10.91
C GLU A 38 6.83 19.72 -12.07
N ALA A 39 7.88 19.38 -12.82
CA ALA A 39 7.80 18.45 -13.93
C ALA A 39 7.51 17.02 -13.45
N ARG A 40 6.40 16.44 -13.94
CA ARG A 40 6.05 15.04 -13.69
C ARG A 40 6.77 14.07 -14.62
N PHE A 41 7.17 14.54 -15.81
CA PHE A 41 7.87 13.77 -16.84
C PHE A 41 9.05 14.57 -17.39
N CYS A 42 10.07 13.86 -17.85
CA CYS A 42 11.22 14.47 -18.50
C CYS A 42 10.83 15.07 -19.85
N SER A 43 11.17 16.34 -20.05
CA SER A 43 10.91 17.09 -21.29
C SER A 43 11.67 16.55 -22.51
N ALA A 44 12.75 15.78 -22.31
CA ALA A 44 13.58 15.24 -23.39
C ALA A 44 13.27 13.76 -23.73
N CYS A 45 12.98 12.92 -22.73
CA CYS A 45 12.85 11.48 -22.93
C CYS A 45 11.56 10.86 -22.37
N ALA A 46 10.64 11.68 -21.85
CA ALA A 46 9.36 11.29 -21.24
C ALA A 46 9.46 10.35 -20.03
N THR A 47 10.65 10.11 -19.47
CA THR A 47 10.80 9.32 -18.23
C THR A 47 10.06 10.01 -17.08
N PRO A 48 9.23 9.29 -16.31
CA PRO A 48 8.60 9.85 -15.10
C PRO A 48 9.66 10.36 -14.12
N LEU A 49 9.47 11.58 -13.61
CA LEU A 49 10.39 12.22 -12.65
C LEU A 49 9.83 12.19 -11.23
N GLU A 50 8.50 12.23 -11.12
CA GLU A 50 7.81 11.80 -9.91
C GLU A 50 7.75 10.28 -9.92
N VAL A 51 8.40 9.64 -8.96
CA VAL A 51 7.95 8.32 -8.52
C VAL A 51 6.59 8.61 -7.88
N SER A 52 5.49 8.29 -8.56
CA SER A 52 4.20 8.19 -7.87
C SER A 52 4.42 7.11 -6.83
N ASP A 53 4.64 7.55 -5.60
CA ASP A 53 5.09 6.69 -4.54
C ASP A 53 3.89 5.81 -4.16
N GLY A 54 3.79 4.67 -4.84
CA GLY A 54 3.00 3.53 -4.39
C GLY A 54 3.48 3.02 -3.04
N SER A 55 4.55 3.61 -2.48
CA SER A 55 4.97 3.48 -1.09
C SER A 55 3.79 3.59 -0.13
N SER A 56 2.86 4.53 -0.31
CA SER A 56 1.79 4.72 0.69
C SER A 56 0.84 3.52 0.78
N ASP A 57 0.63 2.79 -0.32
CA ASP A 57 -0.24 1.61 -0.33
C ASP A 57 0.54 0.35 0.08
N LEU A 58 1.80 0.24 -0.32
CA LEU A 58 2.69 -0.84 0.12
C LEU A 58 3.01 -0.76 1.62
N GLU A 59 3.22 0.44 2.16
CA GLU A 59 3.42 0.70 3.59
C GLU A 59 2.17 0.38 4.41
N ARG A 60 0.98 0.71 3.90
CA ARG A 60 -0.30 0.31 4.52
C ARG A 60 -0.44 -1.22 4.55
N LEU A 61 -0.11 -1.88 3.45
CA LEU A 61 -0.13 -3.34 3.37
C LEU A 61 0.87 -3.97 4.36
N ASP A 62 2.07 -3.40 4.49
CA ASP A 62 3.06 -3.86 5.48
C ASP A 62 2.56 -3.66 6.92
N GLY A 63 1.91 -2.54 7.22
CA GLY A 63 1.29 -2.31 8.53
C GLY A 63 0.21 -3.35 8.86
N LEU A 64 -0.64 -3.70 7.89
CA LEU A 64 -1.68 -4.73 8.08
C LEU A 64 -1.09 -6.13 8.24
N ARG A 65 0.02 -6.44 7.55
CA ARG A 65 0.72 -7.73 7.71
C ARG A 65 1.29 -7.92 9.10
N GLU A 66 1.73 -6.86 9.77
CA GLU A 66 2.24 -6.96 11.15
C GLU A 66 1.15 -7.33 12.17
N LEU A 67 -0.14 -7.16 11.82
CA LEU A 67 -1.28 -7.59 12.63
C LEU A 67 -1.63 -9.08 12.45
N ALA A 68 -1.04 -9.76 11.47
CA ALA A 68 -1.29 -11.18 11.24
C ALA A 68 -0.73 -12.07 12.38
N PRO A 69 -1.21 -13.31 12.54
CA PRO A 69 -0.64 -14.27 13.49
C PRO A 69 0.83 -14.56 13.21
N GLU A 70 1.61 -14.87 14.25
CA GLU A 70 3.07 -15.08 14.16
C GLU A 70 3.47 -16.10 13.08
N GLY A 71 2.83 -17.27 13.06
CA GLY A 71 3.12 -18.30 12.06
C GLY A 71 2.83 -17.88 10.61
N LEU A 72 1.89 -16.95 10.38
CA LEU A 72 1.65 -16.38 9.05
C LEU A 72 2.69 -15.30 8.73
N ARG A 73 3.07 -14.47 9.71
CA ARG A 73 4.10 -13.43 9.57
C ARG A 73 5.46 -14.02 9.22
N GLU A 74 5.83 -15.12 9.85
CA GLU A 74 7.07 -15.84 9.54
C GLU A 74 7.11 -16.27 8.07
N LYS A 75 6.05 -16.93 7.59
CA LYS A 75 5.91 -17.33 6.18
C LYS A 75 5.98 -16.13 5.24
N ILE A 76 5.30 -15.03 5.56
CA ILE A 76 5.35 -13.80 4.76
C ILE A 76 6.77 -13.22 4.68
N ARG A 77 7.54 -13.27 5.77
CA ARG A 77 8.93 -12.76 5.82
C ARG A 77 9.89 -13.58 4.98
N GLU A 78 9.63 -14.88 4.79
CA GLU A 78 10.41 -15.74 3.91
C GLU A 78 10.20 -15.40 2.42
N VAL A 79 9.12 -14.70 2.07
CA VAL A 79 8.89 -14.22 0.70
C VAL A 79 9.88 -13.10 0.38
N PRO A 80 10.73 -13.24 -0.67
CA PRO A 80 11.72 -12.22 -1.01
C PRO A 80 11.07 -10.87 -1.36
N LYS A 81 11.45 -9.81 -0.62
CA LYS A 81 10.94 -8.43 -0.83
C LYS A 81 11.50 -7.76 -2.09
N ASP A 82 12.62 -8.23 -2.62
CA ASP A 82 13.36 -7.58 -3.71
C ASP A 82 12.90 -7.97 -5.12
N GLN A 83 11.72 -8.58 -5.27
CA GLN A 83 11.19 -8.85 -6.60
C GLN A 83 10.42 -7.63 -7.13
N PRO A 84 10.86 -7.01 -8.25
CA PRO A 84 10.10 -5.94 -8.89
C PRO A 84 8.69 -6.43 -9.21
N GLY A 85 7.70 -5.53 -9.10
CA GLY A 85 6.26 -5.81 -9.14
C GLY A 85 5.89 -6.99 -10.04
N GLN A 86 5.52 -8.10 -9.41
CA GLN A 86 5.22 -9.34 -10.11
C GLN A 86 3.78 -9.32 -10.64
N ARG A 87 3.61 -9.68 -11.91
CA ARG A 87 2.29 -10.00 -12.47
C ARG A 87 1.99 -11.47 -12.20
N LYS A 88 1.12 -11.75 -11.24
CA LYS A 88 0.71 -13.12 -10.87
C LYS A 88 -0.80 -13.20 -10.62
N PRO A 89 -1.42 -14.39 -10.77
CA PRO A 89 -2.81 -14.58 -10.38
C PRO A 89 -2.97 -14.38 -8.87
N VAL A 90 -4.05 -13.70 -8.48
CA VAL A 90 -4.44 -13.46 -7.09
C VAL A 90 -5.95 -13.67 -7.02
N THR A 91 -6.41 -14.33 -5.97
CA THR A 91 -7.85 -14.41 -5.66
C THR A 91 -8.17 -13.33 -4.63
N ILE A 92 -9.19 -12.53 -4.93
CA ILE A 92 -9.66 -11.46 -4.05
C ILE A 92 -10.96 -11.90 -3.40
N LEU A 93 -11.02 -11.80 -2.08
CA LEU A 93 -12.24 -11.92 -1.29
C LEU A 93 -12.58 -10.53 -0.74
N PHE A 94 -13.83 -10.12 -0.93
CA PHE A 94 -14.38 -8.90 -0.33
C PHE A 94 -15.60 -9.26 0.51
N THR A 95 -15.66 -8.73 1.72
CA THR A 95 -16.78 -8.95 2.66
C THR A 95 -17.26 -7.62 3.17
N ASP A 96 -18.57 -7.50 3.42
CA ASP A 96 -19.19 -6.28 3.93
C ASP A 96 -20.39 -6.60 4.84
N ILE A 97 -20.74 -5.68 5.75
CA ILE A 97 -21.88 -5.89 6.66
C ILE A 97 -23.18 -5.53 5.94
N VAL A 98 -24.09 -6.50 5.84
CA VAL A 98 -25.39 -6.28 5.19
C VAL A 98 -26.20 -5.24 5.98
N GLY A 99 -26.62 -4.18 5.28
CA GLY A 99 -27.46 -3.12 5.86
C GLY A 99 -26.74 -2.20 6.84
N SER A 100 -25.41 -2.15 6.79
CA SER A 100 -24.57 -1.39 7.72
C SER A 100 -24.96 0.07 7.89
N THR A 101 -25.31 0.78 6.82
CA THR A 101 -25.75 2.17 6.89
C THR A 101 -26.95 2.34 7.83
N ALA A 102 -27.96 1.48 7.70
CA ALA A 102 -29.18 1.55 8.52
C ALA A 102 -28.93 1.13 9.98
N ILE A 103 -27.87 0.36 10.24
CA ILE A 103 -27.44 0.00 11.60
C ILE A 103 -26.67 1.18 12.20
N ALA A 104 -25.70 1.73 11.46
CA ALA A 104 -24.87 2.86 11.87
C ALA A 104 -25.69 4.13 12.17
N GLU A 105 -26.81 4.35 11.48
CA GLU A 105 -27.72 5.48 11.76
C GLU A 105 -28.46 5.36 13.11
N LYS A 106 -28.57 4.15 13.66
CA LYS A 106 -29.33 3.88 14.90
C LYS A 106 -28.45 3.75 16.14
N LEU A 107 -27.16 3.52 15.93
CA LEU A 107 -26.17 3.35 16.99
C LEU A 107 -25.36 4.64 17.14
N ASP A 108 -24.81 4.85 18.33
CA ASP A 108 -23.76 5.86 18.45
C ASP A 108 -22.45 5.37 17.79
N ALA A 109 -21.50 6.28 17.63
CA ALA A 109 -20.25 6.00 16.92
C ALA A 109 -19.35 4.98 17.66
N GLU A 110 -19.42 4.92 18.99
CA GLU A 110 -18.64 3.98 19.80
C GLU A 110 -19.23 2.57 19.68
N GLU A 111 -20.56 2.46 19.80
CA GLU A 111 -21.29 1.20 19.57
C GLU A 111 -21.10 0.65 18.16
N TRP A 112 -21.22 1.50 17.13
CA TRP A 112 -20.99 1.09 15.74
C TRP A 112 -19.56 0.59 15.51
N LYS A 113 -18.59 1.27 16.11
CA LYS A 113 -17.18 0.87 16.05
C LYS A 113 -16.97 -0.52 16.66
N GLU A 114 -17.61 -0.84 17.78
CA GLU A 114 -17.54 -2.16 18.39
C GLU A 114 -18.10 -3.25 17.48
N VAL A 115 -19.23 -2.99 16.81
CA VAL A 115 -19.83 -3.91 15.83
C VAL A 115 -18.86 -4.19 14.68
N VAL A 116 -18.32 -3.12 14.08
CA VAL A 116 -17.36 -3.24 12.96
C VAL A 116 -16.08 -3.97 13.39
N GLN A 117 -15.54 -3.65 14.58
CA GLN A 117 -14.37 -4.33 15.11
C GLN A 117 -14.62 -5.83 15.36
N GLY A 118 -15.81 -6.18 15.86
CA GLY A 118 -16.23 -7.57 16.03
C GLY A 118 -16.31 -8.31 14.70
N ALA A 119 -16.93 -7.70 13.69
CA ALA A 119 -17.02 -8.27 12.34
C ALA A 119 -15.63 -8.45 11.71
N HIS A 120 -14.79 -7.43 11.76
CA HIS A 120 -13.41 -7.49 11.27
C HIS A 120 -12.62 -8.60 11.95
N LYS A 121 -12.75 -8.78 13.27
CA LYS A 121 -12.07 -9.86 13.99
C LYS A 121 -12.49 -11.24 13.49
N LEU A 122 -13.79 -11.49 13.34
CA LEU A 122 -14.31 -12.77 12.85
C LEU A 122 -13.82 -13.08 11.43
N VAL A 123 -13.89 -12.08 10.54
CA VAL A 123 -13.38 -12.22 9.16
C VAL A 123 -11.87 -12.48 9.17
N SER A 124 -11.11 -11.74 9.99
CA SER A 124 -9.65 -11.90 10.09
C SER A 124 -9.26 -13.31 10.52
N GLU A 125 -9.93 -13.87 11.52
CA GLU A 125 -9.67 -15.23 12.00
C GLU A 125 -9.94 -16.29 10.92
N ALA A 126 -11.03 -16.15 10.15
CA ALA A 126 -11.35 -17.04 9.04
C ALA A 126 -10.31 -16.93 7.91
N VAL A 127 -9.93 -15.71 7.54
CA VAL A 127 -8.95 -15.42 6.48
C VAL A 127 -7.58 -15.98 6.82
N TYR A 128 -7.07 -15.70 8.02
CA TYR A 128 -5.73 -16.13 8.43
C TYR A 128 -5.62 -17.64 8.58
N ARG A 129 -6.72 -18.34 8.93
CA ARG A 129 -6.76 -19.81 8.98
C ARG A 129 -6.40 -20.45 7.64
N TYR A 130 -6.74 -19.80 6.53
CA TYR A 130 -6.45 -20.26 5.18
C TYR A 130 -5.30 -19.49 4.52
N GLU A 131 -4.53 -18.74 5.32
CA GLU A 131 -3.33 -18.01 4.90
C GLU A 131 -3.59 -16.88 3.90
N GLY A 132 -4.82 -16.36 3.87
CA GLY A 132 -5.11 -15.10 3.19
C GLY A 132 -4.53 -13.91 3.96
N THR A 133 -4.33 -12.78 3.26
CA THR A 133 -3.85 -11.54 3.87
C THR A 133 -4.83 -10.41 3.67
N ILE A 134 -5.05 -9.62 4.72
CA ILE A 134 -5.91 -8.43 4.64
C ILE A 134 -5.13 -7.35 3.90
N ALA A 135 -5.68 -6.95 2.76
CA ALA A 135 -5.12 -5.92 1.92
C ALA A 135 -5.61 -4.52 2.34
N GLN A 136 -6.87 -4.41 2.75
CA GLN A 136 -7.45 -3.14 3.15
C GLN A 136 -8.68 -3.33 4.05
N LEU A 137 -8.87 -2.42 5.00
CA LEU A 137 -10.13 -2.24 5.72
C LEU A 137 -10.85 -1.03 5.11
N LEU A 138 -12.12 -1.21 4.75
CA LEU A 138 -12.93 -0.29 3.94
C LEU A 138 -14.22 0.05 4.69
N GLY A 139 -14.10 0.84 5.76
CA GLY A 139 -15.23 1.09 6.66
C GLY A 139 -15.58 -0.17 7.44
N ASP A 140 -16.71 -0.78 7.12
CA ASP A 140 -17.20 -2.07 7.58
C ASP A 140 -16.82 -3.25 6.65
N GLY A 141 -16.22 -2.94 5.50
CA GLY A 141 -15.74 -3.92 4.55
C GLY A 141 -14.30 -4.36 4.79
N VAL A 142 -13.98 -5.58 4.32
CA VAL A 142 -12.62 -6.15 4.36
C VAL A 142 -12.24 -6.64 2.95
N LEU A 143 -11.11 -6.14 2.44
CA LEU A 143 -10.49 -6.62 1.20
C LEU A 143 -9.35 -7.57 1.54
N VAL A 144 -9.38 -8.77 0.96
CA VAL A 144 -8.45 -9.87 1.27
C VAL A 144 -7.82 -10.39 -0.01
N PHE A 145 -6.52 -10.69 0.05
CA PHE A 145 -5.79 -11.38 -1.01
C PHE A 145 -5.41 -12.80 -0.59
N PHE A 146 -5.67 -13.74 -1.49
CA PHE A 146 -5.08 -15.07 -1.52
C PHE A 146 -4.18 -15.15 -2.75
N GLY A 147 -2.93 -15.60 -2.60
CA GLY A 147 -1.93 -15.54 -3.66
C GLY A 147 -0.98 -14.35 -3.60
N ALA A 148 -1.16 -13.45 -2.63
CA ALA A 148 -0.20 -12.40 -2.31
C ALA A 148 -0.19 -12.09 -0.81
N PRO A 149 1.00 -11.86 -0.18
CA PRO A 149 2.33 -12.09 -0.75
C PRO A 149 2.65 -13.58 -0.90
N LEU A 150 2.09 -14.44 -0.03
CA LEU A 150 2.18 -15.90 -0.10
C LEU A 150 1.34 -16.45 -1.25
N THR A 151 1.88 -17.42 -1.98
CA THR A 151 1.25 -17.99 -3.18
C THR A 151 1.11 -19.49 -3.04
N HIS A 152 -0.08 -19.99 -3.36
CA HIS A 152 -0.41 -21.41 -3.38
C HIS A 152 -1.13 -21.75 -4.69
N GLU A 153 -1.09 -23.02 -5.10
CA GLU A 153 -1.86 -23.46 -6.27
C GLU A 153 -3.37 -23.46 -6.00
N ASP A 154 -3.77 -23.61 -4.73
CA ASP A 154 -5.15 -23.73 -4.26
C ASP A 154 -5.72 -22.43 -3.66
N ASP A 155 -5.10 -21.26 -3.94
CA ASP A 155 -5.58 -19.96 -3.45
C ASP A 155 -7.08 -19.67 -3.72
N PRO A 156 -7.66 -20.04 -4.89
CA PRO A 156 -9.10 -19.89 -5.12
C PRO A 156 -9.95 -20.73 -4.16
N GLU A 157 -9.51 -21.96 -3.86
CA GLU A 157 -10.22 -22.85 -2.95
C GLU A 157 -10.10 -22.38 -1.50
N ARG A 158 -8.91 -21.91 -1.10
CA ARG A 158 -8.66 -21.30 0.21
C ARG A 158 -9.55 -20.09 0.45
N ALA A 159 -9.70 -19.22 -0.55
CA ALA A 159 -10.60 -18.08 -0.49
C ALA A 159 -12.07 -18.52 -0.30
N ALA A 160 -12.52 -19.52 -1.07
CA ALA A 160 -13.87 -20.05 -0.94
C ALA A 160 -14.10 -20.67 0.45
N ARG A 161 -13.15 -21.45 0.97
CA ARG A 161 -13.22 -22.07 2.31
C ARG A 161 -13.19 -21.04 3.45
N ALA A 162 -12.51 -19.91 3.25
CA ALA A 162 -12.52 -18.80 4.21
C ALA A 162 -13.87 -18.06 4.26
N ALA A 163 -14.67 -18.14 3.19
CA ALA A 163 -15.95 -17.45 3.07
C ALA A 163 -17.16 -18.29 3.52
N LEU A 164 -16.96 -19.56 3.92
CA LEU A 164 -17.99 -20.49 4.43
C LEU A 164 -18.08 -20.46 5.96
#